data_AF-A0A8T6DNZ7-F1
#
_entry.id   AF-A0A8T6DNZ7-F1
#
_cell.length_a   1.000
_cell.length_b   1.000
_cell.length_c   1.000
_cell.angle_alpha   90.00
_cell.angle_beta   90.00
_cell.angle_gamma   90.00
#
_symmetry.space_group_name_H-M   'P 1'
#
loop_
_entity.id
_entity.type
_entity.pdbx_description
1 polymer ?
#
loop_
_entity_poly.entity_id
_entity_poly.type
_entity_poly.pdbx_seq_one_letter_code
_entity_poly.pdbx_strand_id
1 'polypeptide(L)'
;MDDLRKLVVPDFAAIGESAVQRLALAYDALCERVLLPLPQMDADPVRRELDAAVCAALDIDPERVATIRRHLAAEPSITGKRYNGLS
;
A
#
# COMPACT_ATOMS: atom_id res chain seq x y z
N MET A 1 -20.64 4.86 -2.04
CA MET A 1 -19.73 6.02 -1.93
C MET A 1 -19.54 6.51 -0.49
N ASP A 2 -20.24 5.97 0.52
CA ASP A 2 -20.00 6.36 1.93
C ASP A 2 -18.78 5.70 2.58
N ASP A 3 -18.29 4.58 2.04
CA ASP A 3 -17.17 3.85 2.67
C ASP A 3 -15.82 4.55 2.50
N LEU A 4 -15.65 5.37 1.46
CA LEU A 4 -14.47 6.22 1.28
C LEU A 4 -14.31 7.23 2.43
N ARG A 5 -15.42 7.71 3.03
CA ARG A 5 -15.39 8.64 4.16
C ARG A 5 -14.95 7.97 5.47
N LYS A 6 -14.95 6.64 5.53
CA LYS A 6 -14.53 5.86 6.70
C LYS A 6 -13.05 5.47 6.65
N LEU A 7 -12.36 5.76 5.55
CA LEU A 7 -10.93 5.48 5.45
C LEU A 7 -10.17 6.36 6.43
N VAL A 8 -9.41 5.72 7.31
CA VAL A 8 -8.45 6.41 8.17
C VAL A 8 -7.31 6.88 7.27
N VAL A 9 -7.29 8.18 7.00
CA VAL A 9 -6.20 8.85 6.28
C VAL A 9 -5.24 9.45 7.30
N PRO A 10 -3.91 9.39 7.06
CA PRO A 10 -2.96 10.10 7.90
C PRO A 10 -3.26 11.60 7.93
N ASP A 11 -3.11 12.22 9.10
CA ASP A 11 -3.18 13.68 9.22
C ASP A 11 -1.89 14.29 8.67
N PHE A 12 -1.93 14.75 7.42
CA PHE A 12 -0.79 15.37 6.75
C PHE A 12 -0.31 16.66 7.40
N ALA A 13 -1.14 17.34 8.21
CA ALA A 13 -0.68 18.48 9.01
C ALA A 13 0.16 18.04 10.22
N ALA A 14 -0.08 16.83 10.73
CA ALA A 14 0.70 16.22 11.80
C ALA A 14 1.95 15.47 11.30
N ILE A 15 1.98 15.10 10.02
CA ILE A 15 3.16 14.50 9.37
C ILE A 15 4.19 15.61 9.16
N GLY A 16 5.14 15.74 10.09
CA GLY A 16 6.16 16.80 10.07
C GLY A 16 6.89 16.91 8.73
N GLU A 17 7.36 18.12 8.40
CA GLU A 17 7.96 18.47 7.09
C GLU A 17 9.05 17.49 6.62
N SER A 18 9.87 16.99 7.54
CA SER A 18 10.91 16.00 7.22
C SER A 18 10.35 14.68 6.69
N ALA A 19 9.20 14.22 7.18
CA ALA A 19 8.56 13.00 6.72
C ALA A 19 7.93 13.20 5.33
N VAL A 20 7.30 14.36 5.10
CA VAL A 20 6.79 14.75 3.78
C VAL A 20 7.92 14.78 2.75
N GLN A 21 9.07 15.37 3.10
CA GLN A 21 10.23 15.43 2.20
C GLN A 21 10.78 14.04 1.88
N ARG A 22 10.85 13.13 2.87
CA ARG A 22 11.25 11.73 2.62
C ARG A 22 10.29 11.01 1.67
N LEU A 23 8.98 11.23 1.82
CA LEU A 23 7.97 10.65 0.94
C LEU A 23 8.07 11.21 -0.49
N ALA A 24 8.29 12.51 -0.65
CA ALA A 24 8.49 13.14 -1.95
C ALA A 24 9.71 12.55 -2.68
N LEU A 25 10.85 12.44 -2.00
CA LEU A 25 12.06 11.84 -2.57
C LEU A 25 11.84 10.37 -2.95
N ALA A 26 11.13 9.60 -2.13
CA ALA A 26 10.79 8.22 -2.44
C ALA A 26 9.87 8.13 -3.67
N TYR A 27 8.91 9.04 -3.82
CA TYR A 27 8.05 9.11 -4.99
C TYR A 27 8.87 9.41 -6.25
N ASP A 28 9.70 10.46 -6.23
CA ASP A 28 10.52 10.85 -7.38
C ASP A 28 11.45 9.71 -7.83
N ALA A 29 11.96 8.91 -6.89
CA ALA A 29 12.81 7.76 -7.20
C ALA A 29 12.05 6.54 -7.77
N LEU A 30 10.76 6.40 -7.49
CA LEU A 30 9.99 5.18 -7.79
C LEU A 30 8.90 5.37 -8.85
N CYS A 31 8.49 6.60 -9.15
CA CYS A 31 7.31 6.89 -9.96
C CYS A 31 7.39 6.41 -11.41
N GLU A 32 8.60 6.27 -11.98
CA GLU A 32 8.80 5.75 -13.33
C GLU A 32 8.90 4.22 -13.40
N ARG A 33 8.95 3.54 -12.25
CA ARG A 33 9.10 2.08 -12.20
C ARG A 33 7.77 1.39 -12.42
N VAL A 34 7.77 0.41 -13.33
CA VAL A 34 6.57 -0.38 -13.63
C VAL A 34 6.22 -1.27 -12.45
N LEU A 35 4.97 -1.17 -11.99
CA LEU A 35 4.40 -2.07 -10.99
C LEU A 35 3.94 -3.38 -11.64
N LEU A 36 4.03 -4.48 -10.89
CA LEU A 36 3.40 -5.73 -11.27
C LEU A 36 1.86 -5.60 -11.20
N PRO A 37 1.13 -6.44 -11.96
CA PRO A 37 -0.32 -6.52 -11.84
C PRO A 37 -0.78 -6.80 -10.40
N LEU A 38 -1.97 -6.33 -10.03
CA LEU A 38 -2.51 -6.45 -8.66
C LEU A 38 -2.47 -7.88 -8.08
N PRO A 39 -2.75 -8.97 -8.81
CA PRO A 39 -2.60 -10.33 -8.28
C PRO A 39 -1.17 -10.70 -7.85
N GLN A 40 -0.16 -9.98 -8.33
CA GLN A 40 1.25 -10.19 -8.04
C GLN A 40 1.81 -9.14 -7.08
N MET A 41 0.96 -8.29 -6.48
CA MET A 41 1.46 -7.17 -5.67
C MET A 41 2.21 -7.60 -4.41
N ASP A 42 1.93 -8.78 -3.85
CA ASP A 42 2.71 -9.34 -2.73
C ASP A 42 4.17 -9.64 -3.14
N ALA A 43 4.38 -9.98 -4.41
CA ALA A 43 5.68 -10.26 -5.01
C ALA A 43 6.39 -9.00 -5.57
N ASP A 44 5.68 -7.87 -5.65
CA ASP A 44 6.15 -6.66 -6.32
C ASP A 44 7.25 -5.94 -5.51
N PRO A 45 8.48 -5.83 -6.05
CA PRO A 45 9.59 -5.19 -5.35
C PRO A 45 9.41 -3.67 -5.20
N VAL A 46 8.79 -3.00 -6.19
CA VAL A 46 8.56 -1.55 -6.16
C VAL A 46 7.56 -1.22 -5.05
N ARG A 47 6.51 -2.02 -4.89
CA ARG A 47 5.55 -1.85 -3.79
C ARG A 47 6.19 -2.07 -2.42
N ARG A 48 7.14 -2.99 -2.28
CA ARG A 48 7.87 -3.17 -1.01
C ARG A 48 8.72 -1.94 -0.66
N GLU A 49 9.34 -1.32 -1.65
CA GLU A 49 10.11 -0.09 -1.46
C GLU A 49 9.19 1.09 -1.08
N LEU A 50 8.03 1.21 -1.73
CA LEU A 50 7.00 2.18 -1.35
C LEU A 50 6.51 1.97 0.10
N ASP A 51 6.20 0.73 0.48
CA ASP A 51 5.80 0.42 1.86
C ASP A 51 6.87 0.83 2.86
N ALA A 52 8.15 0.51 2.58
CA ALA A 52 9.24 0.83 3.48
C ALA A 52 9.35 2.36 3.69
N ALA A 53 9.23 3.14 2.61
CA ALA A 53 9.26 4.60 2.69
C ALA A 53 8.08 5.15 3.51
N VAL A 54 6.87 4.64 3.28
CA VAL A 54 5.66 5.05 3.99
C VAL A 54 5.72 4.65 5.47
N CYS A 55 6.11 3.41 5.76
CA CYS A 55 6.23 2.90 7.13
C CYS A 55 7.25 3.69 7.93
N ALA A 56 8.41 3.99 7.35
CA ALA A 56 9.43 4.81 8.00
C ALA A 56 9.00 6.28 8.18
N ALA A 57 8.20 6.83 7.26
CA ALA A 57 7.73 8.21 7.37
C ALA A 57 6.61 8.39 8.40
N LEU A 58 5.76 7.37 8.56
CA LEU A 58 4.53 7.42 9.34
C LEU A 58 4.54 6.57 10.63
N ASP A 59 5.68 5.97 10.95
CA ASP A 59 5.85 5.06 12.09
C ASP A 59 4.84 3.90 12.09
N ILE A 60 4.64 3.31 10.91
CA ILE A 60 3.75 2.16 10.72
C ILE A 60 4.60 0.89 10.75
N ASP A 61 4.11 -0.16 11.41
CA ASP A 61 4.72 -1.48 11.37
C ASP A 61 4.71 -2.04 9.92
N PRO A 62 5.89 -2.29 9.30
CA PRO A 62 5.99 -2.83 7.96
C PRO A 62 5.29 -4.18 7.78
N GLU A 63 5.27 -5.03 8.82
CA GLU A 63 4.64 -6.36 8.72
C GLU A 63 3.12 -6.25 8.59
N ARG A 64 2.51 -5.21 9.18
CA ARG A 64 1.09 -4.93 9.03
C ARG A 64 0.74 -4.61 7.57
N VAL A 65 1.54 -3.77 6.92
CA VAL A 65 1.31 -3.39 5.52
C VAL A 65 1.57 -4.59 4.59
N ALA A 66 2.62 -5.36 4.85
CA ALA A 66 2.92 -6.59 4.11
C ALA A 66 1.77 -7.61 4.20
N THR A 67 1.21 -7.80 5.40
CA THR A 67 0.07 -8.69 5.62
C THR A 67 -1.16 -8.23 4.85
N ILE A 68 -1.50 -6.93 4.90
CA ILE A 68 -2.62 -6.37 4.13
C ILE A 68 -2.42 -6.61 2.64
N ARG A 69 -1.24 -6.32 2.10
CA ARG A 69 -0.93 -6.51 0.68
C ARG A 69 -1.06 -7.97 0.26
N ARG A 70 -0.60 -8.91 1.09
CA ARG A 70 -0.74 -10.36 0.85
C ARG A 70 -2.21 -10.78 0.77
N HIS A 71 -3.04 -10.31 1.70
CA HIS A 71 -4.48 -10.60 1.67
C HIS A 71 -5.15 -10.01 0.43
N LEU A 72 -4.88 -8.73 0.14
CA LEU A 72 -5.41 -8.07 -1.05
C LEU A 72 -5.01 -8.80 -2.34
N ALA A 73 -3.79 -9.33 -2.42
CA ALA A 73 -3.30 -10.03 -3.61
C ALA A 73 -4.06 -11.35 -3.84
N ALA A 74 -4.59 -11.93 -2.76
CA ALA A 74 -5.37 -13.16 -2.79
C ALA A 74 -6.88 -12.93 -2.97
N GLU A 75 -7.36 -11.68 -2.92
CA GLU A 75 -8.78 -11.37 -3.04
C GLU A 75 -9.36 -11.90 -4.37
N PRO A 76 -10.53 -12.57 -4.36
CA PRO A 76 -11.14 -13.09 -5.58
C PRO A 76 -11.47 -11.98 -6.59
N SER A 77 -11.85 -10.80 -6.12
CA SER A 77 -12.09 -9.62 -6.96
C SER A 77 -10.83 -9.11 -7.67
N ILE A 78 -9.65 -9.34 -7.09
CA ILE A 78 -8.35 -8.99 -7.66
C ILE A 78 -7.84 -10.09 -8.59
N THR A 79 -7.94 -11.34 -8.16
CA THR A 79 -7.42 -12.51 -8.90
C THR A 79 -8.35 -13.01 -10.02
N GLY A 80 -9.58 -12.49 -10.10
CA GLY A 80 -10.60 -12.97 -11.03
C GLY A 80 -11.15 -14.37 -10.69
N LYS A 81 -10.87 -14.88 -9.49
CA LYS A 81 -11.38 -16.17 -9.02
C LYS A 81 -12.80 -16.01 -8.49
N ARG A 82 -13.62 -17.05 -8.62
CA ARG A 82 -14.94 -17.09 -7.96
C ARG A 82 -14.74 -17.16 -6.44
N TYR A 83 -15.52 -16.37 -5.71
CA TYR A 83 -15.60 -16.48 -4.26
C TYR A 83 -16.38 -17.75 -3.90
N ASN A 84 -15.70 -18.76 -3.33
CA ASN A 84 -16.32 -20.05 -2.99
C ASN A 84 -16.96 -20.06 -1.58
N GLY A 85 -17.20 -18.90 -0.95
CA GLY A 85 -17.77 -18.80 0.40
C GLY A 85 -19.28 -18.99 0.52
N LEU A 86 -19.91 -19.64 -0.46
CA LEU A 86 -21.31 -20.06 -0.40
C LEU A 86 -21.36 -21.58 -0.66
N SER A 87 -21.29 -22.36 0.41
CA SER A 87 -21.66 -23.79 0.46
C SER A 87 -22.14 -24.10 1.87
#